data_AF-A0A6C0R9L1-F1
#
_entry.id   AF-A0A6C0R9L1-F1
#
_cell.length_a   1.000
_cell.length_b   1.000
_cell.length_c   1.000
_cell.angle_alpha   90.00
_cell.angle_beta   90.00
_cell.angle_gamma   90.00
#
_symmetry.space_group_name_H-M   'P 1'
#
loop_
_entity.id
_entity.type
_entity.pdbx_description
1 polymer ?
#
loop_
_entity_poly.entity_id
_entity_poly.type
_entity_poly.pdbx_seq_one_letter_code
_entity_poly.pdbx_strand_id
1 'polypeptide(L)'
;MQNQYQKANRTFFLLLVFVLVSLGAYSQQIDLKSDLLLIDSVVKQQMPVTGHRPYIYKNQPKTFRNTNPVSLIYGGSLYVYQNMFSQHLSASCLFNPTCSDFSKQAVENYGLIKGTLLSFDRLSRCNRIAATDLDPGTIDPHVHRFHDAIKKYK
;
A
#
# COMPACT_ATOMS: atom_id res chain seq x y z
N MET A 1 54.25 -15.37 -53.27
CA MET A 1 54.04 -16.37 -52.20
C MET A 1 53.81 -15.70 -50.82
N GLN A 2 54.64 -14.75 -50.38
CA GLN A 2 54.54 -14.13 -49.05
C GLN A 2 53.24 -13.32 -48.78
N ASN A 3 52.70 -12.62 -49.77
CA ASN A 3 51.47 -11.81 -49.63
C ASN A 3 50.19 -12.64 -49.37
N GLN A 4 50.12 -13.86 -49.93
CA GLN A 4 48.98 -14.78 -49.71
C GLN A 4 49.00 -15.35 -48.27
N TYR A 5 50.20 -15.65 -47.75
CA TYR A 5 50.39 -16.12 -46.38
C TYR A 5 50.03 -15.04 -45.34
N GLN A 6 50.42 -13.78 -45.57
CA GLN A 6 50.11 -12.66 -44.68
C GLN A 6 48.60 -12.34 -44.65
N LYS A 7 47.91 -12.47 -45.79
CA LYS A 7 46.45 -12.29 -45.87
C LYS A 7 45.69 -13.40 -45.15
N ALA A 8 46.12 -14.65 -45.30
CA ALA A 8 45.54 -15.81 -44.60
C ALA A 8 45.70 -15.72 -43.07
N ASN A 9 46.86 -15.24 -42.60
CA ASN A 9 47.11 -15.07 -41.16
C ASN A 9 46.26 -13.94 -40.55
N ARG A 10 46.05 -12.85 -41.31
CA ARG A 10 45.16 -11.75 -40.89
C ARG A 10 43.70 -12.19 -40.84
N THR A 11 43.23 -12.95 -41.82
CA THR A 11 41.86 -13.49 -41.81
C THR A 11 41.66 -14.49 -40.68
N PHE A 12 42.66 -15.34 -40.40
CA PHE A 12 42.60 -16.27 -39.27
C PHE A 12 42.54 -15.54 -37.93
N PHE A 13 43.37 -14.50 -37.74
CA PHE A 13 43.35 -13.70 -36.52
C PHE A 13 42.02 -12.96 -36.33
N LEU A 14 41.47 -12.37 -37.39
CA LEU A 14 40.15 -11.71 -37.33
C LEU A 14 39.02 -12.69 -37.02
N LEU A 15 39.04 -13.90 -37.61
CA LEU A 15 38.06 -14.94 -37.29
C LEU A 15 38.22 -15.44 -35.85
N LEU A 16 39.46 -15.61 -35.36
CA LEU A 16 39.73 -16.01 -33.98
C LEU A 16 39.23 -14.96 -32.99
N VAL A 17 39.49 -13.67 -33.24
CA VAL A 17 38.95 -12.57 -32.42
C VAL A 17 37.43 -12.56 -32.46
N PHE A 18 36.82 -12.71 -33.64
CA PHE A 18 35.36 -12.77 -33.77
C PHE A 18 34.76 -13.94 -32.99
N VAL A 19 35.37 -15.13 -33.06
CA VAL A 19 34.95 -16.32 -32.30
C VAL A 19 35.08 -16.07 -30.81
N LEU A 20 36.20 -15.54 -30.31
CA LEU A 20 36.38 -15.23 -28.89
C LEU A 20 35.38 -14.19 -28.36
N VAL A 21 35.09 -13.15 -29.14
CA VAL A 21 34.08 -12.13 -28.80
C VAL A 21 32.68 -12.76 -28.75
N SER A 22 32.36 -13.65 -29.69
CA SER A 22 31.07 -14.35 -29.74
C SER A 22 30.89 -15.28 -28.53
N LEU A 23 31.92 -16.02 -28.13
CA LEU A 23 31.87 -16.87 -26.93
C LEU A 23 31.77 -16.06 -25.63
N GLY A 24 32.37 -14.87 -25.58
CA GLY A 24 32.25 -13.96 -24.44
C GLY A 24 30.84 -13.34 -24.25
N ALA A 25 30.02 -13.31 -25.30
CA ALA A 25 28.67 -12.74 -25.26
C ALA A 25 27.61 -13.64 -24.58
N TYR A 26 27.93 -14.90 -24.26
CA TYR A 26 26.97 -15.88 -23.73
C TYR A 26 26.89 -15.98 -22.19
N SER A 27 27.58 -15.14 -21.43
CA SER A 27 27.53 -15.22 -19.97
C SER A 27 26.87 -14.01 -19.33
N GLN A 28 25.54 -13.94 -19.43
CA GLN A 28 24.73 -13.28 -18.41
C GLN A 28 23.93 -14.38 -17.70
N GLN A 29 24.49 -14.90 -16.61
CA GLN A 29 23.78 -15.78 -15.70
C GLN A 29 22.81 -14.91 -14.90
N ILE A 30 21.52 -14.96 -15.24
CA ILE A 30 20.46 -14.29 -14.48
C ILE A 30 20.38 -14.99 -13.11
N ASP A 31 20.84 -14.32 -12.04
CA ASP A 31 20.85 -14.88 -10.68
C ASP A 31 19.47 -14.74 -10.03
N LEU A 32 18.58 -15.64 -10.43
CA LEU A 32 17.22 -15.78 -9.94
C LEU A 32 17.14 -15.79 -8.40
N LYS A 33 18.14 -16.34 -7.70
CA LYS A 33 18.11 -16.42 -6.23
C LYS A 33 18.21 -15.04 -5.59
N SER A 34 19.07 -14.18 -6.12
CA SER A 34 19.19 -12.80 -5.65
C SER A 34 17.92 -11.99 -5.88
N ASP A 35 17.29 -12.16 -7.06
CA ASP A 35 16.03 -11.51 -7.41
C ASP A 35 14.87 -11.97 -6.50
N LEU A 36 14.78 -13.27 -6.20
CA LEU A 36 13.79 -13.81 -5.27
C LEU A 36 13.96 -13.26 -3.85
N LEU A 37 15.19 -13.11 -3.37
CA LEU A 37 15.48 -12.52 -2.06
C LEU A 37 15.11 -11.04 -2.01
N LEU A 38 15.31 -10.31 -3.12
CA LEU A 38 14.89 -8.91 -3.23
C LEU A 38 13.36 -8.81 -3.19
N ILE A 39 12.65 -9.65 -3.94
CA ILE A 39 11.18 -9.73 -3.89
C ILE A 39 10.68 -10.09 -2.49
N ASP A 40 11.26 -11.09 -1.82
CA ASP A 40 10.89 -11.47 -0.45
C ASP A 40 11.11 -10.31 0.54
N SER A 41 12.23 -9.58 0.41
CA SER A 41 12.50 -8.41 1.26
C SER A 41 11.46 -7.29 1.06
N VAL A 42 11.04 -7.04 -0.17
CA VAL A 42 9.99 -6.06 -0.52
C VAL A 42 8.62 -6.54 -0.04
N VAL A 43 8.27 -7.81 -0.26
CA VAL A 43 7.00 -8.40 0.20
C VAL A 43 6.91 -8.38 1.72
N LYS A 44 8.01 -8.64 2.42
CA LYS A 44 8.09 -8.57 3.89
C LYS A 44 8.01 -7.13 4.41
N GLN A 45 8.40 -6.14 3.60
CA GLN A 45 8.19 -4.72 3.88
C GLN A 45 6.75 -4.27 3.60
N GLN A 46 5.97 -5.04 2.84
CA GLN A 46 4.55 -4.77 2.61
C GLN A 46 3.75 -5.09 3.88
N MET A 47 3.24 -4.02 4.49
CA MET A 47 2.43 -3.93 5.72
C MET A 47 1.38 -5.04 5.91
N PRO A 48 1.07 -5.42 7.18
CA PRO A 48 0.21 -6.54 7.51
C PRO A 48 -1.14 -6.47 6.80
N VAL A 49 -1.49 -7.57 6.11
CA VAL A 49 -2.80 -7.80 5.53
C VAL A 49 -3.86 -7.56 6.61
N THR A 50 -4.77 -6.63 6.33
CA THR A 50 -5.81 -6.15 7.24
C THR A 50 -6.58 -7.30 7.90
N GLY A 51 -6.48 -7.42 9.22
CA GLY A 51 -7.27 -8.38 10.00
C GLY A 51 -8.78 -8.11 9.92
N HIS A 52 -9.57 -9.14 10.23
CA HIS A 52 -11.03 -9.08 10.26
C HIS A 52 -11.51 -7.90 11.13
N ARG A 53 -12.19 -6.92 10.52
CA ARG A 53 -12.66 -5.72 11.22
C ARG A 53 -14.02 -6.03 11.88
N PRO A 54 -14.11 -6.01 13.22
CA PRO A 54 -15.37 -6.29 13.90
C PRO A 54 -16.40 -5.18 13.65
N TYR A 55 -17.68 -5.58 13.63
CA TYR A 55 -18.84 -4.70 13.56
C TYR A 55 -18.90 -3.74 14.77
N ILE A 56 -19.29 -2.48 14.54
CA ILE A 56 -19.24 -1.38 15.53
C ILE A 56 -19.91 -1.76 16.87
N TYR A 57 -21.06 -2.43 16.84
CA TYR A 57 -21.81 -2.75 18.06
C TYR A 57 -21.64 -4.20 18.54
N LYS A 58 -20.62 -4.93 18.07
CA LYS A 58 -20.46 -6.36 18.39
C LYS A 58 -20.36 -6.63 19.91
N ASN A 59 -19.73 -5.73 20.66
CA ASN A 59 -19.46 -5.88 22.09
C ASN A 59 -20.19 -4.84 22.97
N GLN A 60 -21.18 -4.13 22.43
CA GLN A 60 -21.95 -3.14 23.21
C GLN A 60 -23.29 -3.73 23.69
N PRO A 61 -23.78 -3.40 24.90
CA PRO A 61 -25.10 -3.82 25.34
C PRO A 61 -26.16 -3.26 24.39
N LYS A 62 -27.18 -4.07 24.07
CA LYS A 62 -28.30 -3.65 23.21
C LYS A 62 -29.16 -2.63 23.96
N THR A 63 -28.88 -1.35 23.76
CA THR A 63 -29.70 -0.25 24.28
C THR A 63 -30.74 0.19 23.26
N PHE A 64 -31.73 0.98 23.68
CA PHE A 64 -32.75 1.54 22.78
C PHE A 64 -32.13 2.38 21.64
N ARG A 65 -31.01 3.06 21.89
CA ARG A 65 -30.26 3.81 20.85
C ARG A 65 -29.55 2.90 19.84
N ASN A 66 -29.12 1.72 20.26
CA ASN A 66 -28.22 0.86 19.48
C ASN A 66 -28.99 -0.25 18.74
N THR A 67 -30.25 -0.46 19.09
CA THR A 67 -31.17 -1.44 18.48
C THR A 67 -32.18 -0.78 17.54
N ASN A 68 -32.06 0.53 17.29
CA ASN A 68 -32.89 1.27 16.36
C ASN A 68 -32.58 0.83 14.91
N PRO A 69 -33.56 0.72 14.02
CA PRO A 69 -33.32 0.42 12.59
C PRO A 69 -32.25 1.33 11.97
N VAL A 70 -32.18 2.61 12.35
CA VAL A 70 -31.18 3.57 11.86
C VAL A 70 -29.76 3.16 12.27
N SER A 71 -29.55 2.70 13.51
CA SER A 71 -28.22 2.30 13.97
C SER A 71 -27.75 1.01 13.30
N LEU A 72 -28.68 0.08 13.04
CA LEU A 72 -28.41 -1.16 12.32
C LEU A 72 -28.08 -0.92 10.85
N ILE A 73 -28.86 -0.08 10.15
CA ILE A 73 -28.64 0.28 8.75
C ILE A 73 -27.28 0.98 8.60
N TYR A 74 -26.95 1.90 9.50
CA TYR A 74 -25.66 2.58 9.48
C TYR A 74 -24.50 1.63 9.75
N GLY A 75 -24.57 0.82 10.81
CA GLY A 75 -23.52 -0.15 11.10
C GLY A 75 -23.34 -1.14 9.95
N GLY A 76 -24.45 -1.58 9.33
CA GLY A 76 -24.44 -2.51 8.20
C GLY A 76 -23.82 -1.89 6.95
N SER A 77 -24.23 -0.68 6.57
CA SER A 77 -23.65 0.05 5.43
C SER A 77 -22.15 0.33 5.63
N LEU A 78 -21.73 0.70 6.84
CA LEU A 78 -20.31 0.91 7.13
C LEU A 78 -19.52 -0.41 7.06
N TYR A 79 -20.08 -1.53 7.54
CA TYR A 79 -19.45 -2.84 7.44
C TYR A 79 -19.28 -3.31 5.99
N VAL A 80 -20.32 -3.14 5.17
CA VAL A 80 -20.28 -3.43 3.73
C VAL A 80 -19.25 -2.54 3.03
N TYR A 81 -19.22 -1.24 3.34
CA TYR A 81 -18.21 -0.30 2.85
C TYR A 81 -16.79 -0.75 3.20
N GLN A 82 -16.53 -1.08 4.46
CA GLN A 82 -15.21 -1.50 4.94
C GLN A 82 -14.73 -2.84 4.39
N ASN A 83 -15.66 -3.75 4.06
CA ASN A 83 -15.30 -5.10 3.61
C ASN A 83 -15.30 -5.26 2.08
N MET A 84 -16.15 -4.52 1.36
CA MET A 84 -16.23 -4.60 -0.10
C MET A 84 -15.44 -3.48 -0.79
N PHE A 85 -15.61 -2.23 -0.36
CA PHE A 85 -15.02 -1.09 -1.08
C PHE A 85 -13.58 -0.78 -0.64
N SER A 86 -13.23 -1.03 0.63
CA SER A 86 -11.87 -0.78 1.12
C SER A 86 -10.80 -1.64 0.44
N GLN A 87 -11.16 -2.79 -0.14
CA GLN A 87 -10.22 -3.67 -0.84
C GLN A 87 -10.01 -3.24 -2.30
N HIS A 88 -11.04 -2.68 -2.94
CA HIS A 88 -10.95 -2.16 -4.31
C HIS A 88 -10.32 -0.76 -4.38
N LEU A 89 -10.42 0.03 -3.31
CA LEU A 89 -9.68 1.27 -3.16
C LEU A 89 -8.27 0.94 -2.65
N SER A 90 -7.37 0.57 -3.56
CA SER A 90 -5.96 0.26 -3.31
C SER A 90 -5.13 1.48 -2.81
N ALA A 91 -5.77 2.45 -2.16
CA ALA A 91 -5.17 3.65 -1.62
C ALA A 91 -4.83 3.43 -0.14
N SER A 92 -3.53 3.49 0.19
CA SER A 92 -3.10 3.56 1.59
C SER A 92 -3.73 4.78 2.25
N CYS A 93 -4.39 4.57 3.40
CA CYS A 93 -4.96 5.67 4.18
C CYS A 93 -3.86 6.67 4.58
N LEU A 94 -4.13 7.95 4.34
CA LEU A 94 -3.21 9.07 4.60
C LEU A 94 -3.01 9.32 6.10
N PHE A 95 -4.04 9.04 6.90
CA PHE A 95 -4.10 9.35 8.32
C PHE A 95 -3.84 8.14 9.23
N ASN A 96 -3.30 8.41 10.42
CA ASN A 96 -3.18 7.48 11.55
C ASN A 96 -3.97 8.04 12.76
N PRO A 97 -4.89 7.29 13.40
CA PRO A 97 -5.43 5.98 12.99
C PRO A 97 -6.11 6.04 11.61
N THR A 98 -6.37 4.87 10.99
CA THR A 98 -6.98 4.83 9.66
C THR A 98 -8.38 5.45 9.67
N CYS A 99 -8.87 5.96 8.53
CA CYS A 99 -10.20 6.56 8.44
C CYS A 99 -11.30 5.63 8.97
N SER A 100 -11.20 4.32 8.72
CA SER A 100 -12.12 3.32 9.26
C SER A 100 -12.06 3.17 10.78
N ASP A 101 -10.86 3.20 11.38
CA ASP A 101 -10.71 3.10 12.83
C ASP A 101 -11.15 4.39 13.51
N PHE A 102 -10.85 5.53 12.88
CA PHE A 102 -11.39 6.83 13.28
C PHE A 102 -12.91 6.84 13.22
N SER A 103 -13.53 6.30 12.17
CA SER A 103 -14.98 6.22 12.07
C SER A 103 -15.63 5.43 13.20
N LYS A 104 -15.02 4.28 13.58
CA LYS A 104 -15.47 3.50 14.73
C LYS A 104 -15.39 4.34 16.01
N GLN A 105 -14.24 4.94 16.27
CA GLN A 105 -14.04 5.79 17.44
C GLN A 105 -14.99 7.00 17.44
N ALA A 106 -15.23 7.63 16.29
CA ALA A 106 -16.10 8.80 16.18
C ALA A 106 -17.55 8.46 16.50
N VAL A 107 -18.03 7.31 16.01
CA VAL A 107 -19.39 6.82 16.31
C VAL A 107 -19.51 6.39 17.77
N GLU A 108 -18.48 5.74 18.33
CA GLU A 108 -18.45 5.34 19.74
C GLU A 108 -18.45 6.55 20.69
N ASN A 109 -17.69 7.61 20.38
CA ASN A 109 -17.54 8.77 21.26
C ASN A 109 -18.63 9.84 21.07
N TYR A 110 -19.07 10.08 19.83
CA TYR A 110 -19.99 11.18 19.50
C TYR A 110 -21.38 10.72 19.03
N GLY A 111 -21.60 9.41 18.94
CA GLY A 111 -22.84 8.85 18.42
C GLY A 111 -22.92 8.89 16.89
N LEU A 112 -24.03 8.40 16.36
CA LEU A 112 -24.16 8.08 14.94
C LEU A 112 -24.09 9.31 14.04
N ILE A 113 -24.82 10.38 14.36
CA ILE A 113 -24.94 11.57 13.51
C ILE A 113 -23.65 12.39 13.52
N LYS A 114 -23.10 12.71 14.70
CA LYS A 114 -21.84 13.47 14.77
C LYS A 114 -20.65 12.62 14.30
N GLY A 115 -20.66 11.32 14.62
CA GLY A 115 -19.65 10.37 14.17
C GLY A 115 -19.63 10.18 12.65
N THR A 116 -20.80 10.14 11.98
CA THR A 116 -20.87 10.07 10.51
C THR A 116 -20.33 11.33 9.86
N LEU A 117 -20.71 12.52 10.34
CA LEU A 117 -20.26 13.79 9.78
C LEU A 117 -18.74 13.94 9.89
N LEU A 118 -18.16 13.65 11.07
CA LEU A 118 -16.71 13.66 11.26
C LEU A 118 -15.98 12.64 10.38
N SER A 119 -16.56 11.45 10.23
CA SER A 119 -16.02 10.41 9.36
C SER A 119 -16.00 10.83 7.90
N PHE A 120 -17.10 11.44 7.43
CA PHE A 120 -17.25 11.87 6.05
C PHE A 120 -16.30 13.03 5.72
N ASP A 121 -16.19 14.02 6.61
CA ASP A 121 -15.23 15.13 6.51
C ASP A 121 -13.78 14.61 6.41
N ARG A 122 -13.41 13.62 7.22
CA ARG A 122 -12.06 13.03 7.14
C ARG A 122 -11.85 12.22 5.86
N LEU A 123 -12.87 11.49 5.42
CA LEU A 123 -12.78 10.65 4.23
C LEU A 123 -12.65 11.48 2.95
N SER A 124 -13.33 12.63 2.85
CA SER A 124 -13.21 13.53 1.69
C SER A 124 -11.79 14.07 1.50
N ARG A 125 -11.09 14.33 2.61
CA ARG A 125 -9.66 14.75 2.62
C ARG A 125 -8.68 13.57 2.47
N CYS A 126 -9.13 12.33 2.61
CA CYS A 126 -8.26 11.16 2.55
C CYS A 126 -8.04 10.70 1.10
N ASN A 127 -7.19 11.42 0.37
CA ASN A 127 -6.81 11.08 -1.00
C ASN A 127 -5.35 11.49 -1.29
N ARG A 128 -4.77 11.01 -2.40
CA ARG A 128 -3.36 11.26 -2.77
C ARG A 128 -3.07 12.71 -3.15
N ILE A 129 -4.07 13.45 -3.62
CA ILE A 129 -3.92 14.87 -3.98
C ILE A 129 -3.86 15.70 -2.70
N ALA A 130 -4.74 15.43 -1.75
CA ALA A 130 -4.66 16.07 -0.44
C ALA A 130 -3.34 15.81 0.25
N ALA A 131 -2.72 14.63 0.05
CA ALA A 131 -1.41 14.27 0.59
C ALA A 131 -0.28 15.23 0.18
N THR A 132 -0.35 15.85 -1.01
CA THR A 132 0.66 16.80 -1.47
C THR A 132 0.55 18.17 -0.81
N ASP A 133 -0.63 18.53 -0.30
CA ASP A 133 -0.86 19.80 0.40
C ASP A 133 -0.50 19.74 1.89
N LEU A 134 -0.15 18.56 2.44
CA LEU A 134 0.30 18.44 3.82
C LEU A 134 1.77 18.82 3.96
N ASP A 135 2.06 19.56 5.02
CA ASP A 135 3.43 19.82 5.45
C ASP A 135 4.12 18.49 5.83
N PRO A 136 5.23 18.12 5.19
CA PRO A 136 5.97 16.90 5.52
C PRO A 136 6.44 16.85 6.98
N GLY A 137 6.59 18.00 7.66
CA GLY A 137 6.96 18.07 9.09
C GLY A 137 5.90 17.49 10.04
N THR A 138 4.68 17.25 9.55
CA THR A 138 3.57 16.71 10.34
C THR A 138 3.39 15.19 10.18
N ILE A 139 4.21 14.56 9.34
CA ILE A 139 4.19 13.12 9.10
C ILE A 139 4.96 12.42 10.22
N ASP A 140 4.34 11.42 10.85
CA ASP A 140 5.03 10.60 11.84
C ASP A 140 6.07 9.70 11.14
N PRO A 141 7.35 9.77 11.52
CA PRO A 141 8.45 9.04 10.86
C PRO A 141 8.36 7.52 11.03
N HIS A 142 7.62 7.01 12.03
CA HIS A 142 7.49 5.58 12.24
C HIS A 142 6.39 4.96 11.37
N VAL A 143 5.25 5.64 11.26
CA VAL A 143 4.07 5.12 10.54
C VAL A 143 3.89 5.70 9.15
N HIS A 144 4.67 6.71 8.77
CA HIS A 144 4.62 7.41 7.48
C HIS A 144 3.20 7.88 7.12
N ARG A 145 2.49 8.39 8.13
CA ARG A 145 1.10 8.85 8.03
C ARG A 145 0.91 10.10 8.88
N PHE A 146 -0.08 10.91 8.52
CA PHE A 146 -0.44 12.09 9.29
C PHE A 146 -1.24 11.71 10.54
N HIS A 147 -0.86 12.22 11.70
CA HIS A 147 -1.53 11.90 12.95
C HIS A 147 -2.79 12.78 13.14
N ASP A 148 -3.98 12.19 13.04
CA ASP A 148 -5.26 12.86 13.30
C ASP A 148 -6.08 12.01 14.28
N ALA A 149 -6.00 12.31 15.58
CA ALA A 149 -6.67 11.57 16.63
C ALA A 149 -8.06 12.12 16.94
N ILE A 150 -8.98 11.24 17.37
CA ILE A 150 -10.36 11.62 17.72
C ILE A 150 -10.44 12.71 18.79
N LYS A 151 -9.44 12.76 19.69
CA LYS A 151 -9.31 13.76 20.76
C LYS A 151 -9.30 15.21 20.25
N LYS A 152 -8.93 15.43 18.98
CA LYS A 152 -8.92 16.75 18.34
C LYS A 152 -10.33 17.35 18.17
N TYR A 153 -11.38 16.53 18.16
CA TYR A 153 -12.76 16.93 17.86
C TYR A 153 -13.67 17.00 19.11
N LYS A 154 -13.05 17.02 20.30
CA LYS A 154 -13.73 17.01 21.61
C LYS A 154 -14.42 18.32 21.91
#